data_AF-A0A5J6Q8X2-F1
#
_entry.id   AF-A0A5J6Q8X2-F1
#
_cell.length_a   1.000
_cell.length_b   1.000
_cell.length_c   1.000
_cell.angle_alpha   90.00
_cell.angle_beta   90.00
_cell.angle_gamma   90.00
#
_symmetry.space_group_name_H-M   'P 1'
#
loop_
_entity.id
_entity.type
_entity.pdbx_description
1 polymer ?
#
loop_
_entity_poly.entity_id
_entity_poly.type
_entity_poly.pdbx_seq_one_letter_code
_entity_poly.pdbx_strand_id
1 'polypeptide(L)' 'MKQERDIEKIYSTAEFVAKLRRLADTLENAKPFEIQIANERIYVPVRAHYSIEHERDESGEEIEFQIKWSHEPSLDS' A
#
# COMPACT_ATOMS: atom_id res chain seq x y z
N MET A 1 20.81 -4.25 -0.75
CA MET A 1 19.52 -4.17 -0.04
C MET A 1 19.04 -2.73 -0.08
N LYS A 2 17.73 -2.49 -0.19
CA LYS A 2 17.19 -1.13 0.03
C LYS A 2 17.35 -0.77 1.52
N GLN A 3 17.49 0.52 1.81
CA GLN A 3 17.54 1.01 3.19
C GLN A 3 16.18 0.83 3.87
N GLU A 4 16.19 0.64 5.19
CA GLU A 4 14.97 0.69 6.00
C GLU A 4 14.32 2.06 5.84
N ARG A 5 12.99 2.06 5.73
CA ARG A 5 12.20 3.26 5.44
C ARG A 5 10.88 3.15 6.16
N ASP A 6 10.69 4.02 7.14
CA ASP A 6 9.47 4.18 7.91
C ASP A 6 9.01 5.63 7.79
N ILE A 7 7.93 5.86 7.05
CA ILE A 7 7.41 7.21 6.80
C ILE A 7 5.89 7.21 6.73
N GLU A 8 5.29 8.25 7.28
CA GLU A 8 3.87 8.55 7.14
C GLU A 8 3.68 9.86 6.36
N LYS A 9 2.65 9.92 5.51
CA LYS A 9 2.27 11.14 4.79
C LYS A 9 0.76 11.35 4.87
N ILE A 10 0.38 12.47 5.47
CA ILE A 10 -0.99 12.97 5.45
C ILE A 10 -1.25 13.63 4.09
N TYR A 11 -2.38 13.29 3.48
CA TYR A 11 -2.84 13.86 2.22
C TYR A 11 -4.15 14.61 2.44
N SER A 12 -4.47 15.53 1.54
CA SER A 12 -5.85 16.03 1.47
C SER A 12 -6.81 14.89 1.10
N THR A 13 -8.09 15.02 1.48
CA THR A 13 -9.12 14.01 1.15
C THR A 13 -9.18 13.72 -0.35
N ALA A 14 -9.04 14.73 -1.21
CA ALA A 14 -9.05 14.56 -2.66
C ALA A 14 -7.86 13.71 -3.16
N GLU A 15 -6.66 13.96 -2.65
CA GLU A 15 -5.46 13.20 -3.00
C GLU A 15 -5.51 11.76 -2.49
N PHE A 16 -6.08 11.55 -1.30
CA PHE A 16 -6.30 10.23 -0.73
C PHE A 16 -7.29 9.42 -1.58
N VAL A 17 -8.47 10.00 -1.89
CA VAL A 17 -9.48 9.36 -2.74
C VAL A 17 -8.93 9.06 -4.14
N ALA A 18 -8.12 9.96 -4.72
CA ALA A 18 -7.50 9.71 -6.02
C ALA A 18 -6.55 8.51 -6.01
N LYS A 19 -5.80 8.31 -4.90
CA LYS A 19 -4.94 7.13 -4.74
C LYS A 19 -5.75 5.85 -4.58
N LEU A 20 -6.84 5.88 -3.80
CA LEU A 20 -7.73 4.73 -3.63
C LEU A 20 -8.35 4.28 -4.97
N ARG A 21 -8.83 5.23 -5.79
CA ARG A 21 -9.38 4.91 -7.12
C ARG A 21 -8.34 4.27 -8.03
N ARG A 22 -7.13 4.85 -8.10
CA ARG A 22 -6.04 4.27 -8.89
C ARG A 22 -5.65 2.87 -8.43
N LEU A 23 -5.64 2.64 -7.12
CA LEU A 23 -5.40 1.31 -6.56
C LEU A 23 -6.52 0.35 -7.02
N ALA A 24 -7.79 0.71 -6.79
CA ALA A 24 -8.93 -0.11 -7.19
C ALA A 24 -8.89 -0.47 -8.69
N ASP A 25 -8.72 0.53 -9.56
CA ASP A 25 -8.61 0.34 -11.01
C ASP A 25 -7.50 -0.66 -11.37
N THR A 26 -6.34 -0.56 -10.71
CA THR A 26 -5.20 -1.47 -10.96
C THR A 26 -5.51 -2.90 -10.50
N LEU A 27 -6.14 -3.07 -9.33
CA LEU A 27 -6.48 -4.39 -8.79
C LEU A 27 -7.52 -5.09 -9.65
N GLU A 28 -8.57 -4.39 -10.08
CA GLU A 28 -9.61 -4.91 -10.96
C GLU A 28 -9.05 -5.38 -12.31
N ASN A 29 -7.96 -4.77 -12.76
CA ASN A 29 -7.29 -5.11 -14.01
C ASN A 29 -6.12 -6.10 -13.85
N ALA A 30 -5.87 -6.63 -12.64
CA ALA A 30 -4.74 -7.52 -12.32
C ALA A 30 -3.37 -6.98 -12.79
N LYS A 31 -3.17 -5.66 -12.68
CA LYS A 31 -1.93 -4.99 -13.07
C LYS A 31 -1.05 -4.66 -11.85
N PRO A 32 0.27 -4.47 -12.02
CA PRO A 32 1.10 -3.88 -10.98
C PRO A 32 0.65 -2.46 -10.65
N PHE A 33 0.70 -2.08 -9.37
CA PHE A 33 0.34 -0.73 -8.92
C PHE A 33 1.58 0.14 -8.70
N GLU A 34 1.53 1.38 -9.17
CA GLU A 34 2.62 2.35 -8.99
C GLU A 34 2.13 3.56 -8.19
N ILE A 35 2.85 3.91 -7.13
CA ILE A 35 2.54 5.04 -6.27
C ILE A 35 3.80 5.84 -5.92
N GLN A 36 3.65 7.16 -5.76
CA GLN A 36 4.71 8.02 -5.25
C GLN A 36 4.39 8.41 -3.81
N ILE A 37 5.34 8.16 -2.90
CA ILE A 37 5.25 8.51 -1.48
C ILE A 37 6.56 9.18 -1.08
N ALA A 38 6.49 10.40 -0.57
CA ALA A 38 7.66 11.21 -0.16
C ALA A 38 8.82 11.17 -1.18
N ASN A 39 8.52 11.48 -2.45
CA ASN A 39 9.47 11.52 -3.56
C ASN A 39 10.10 10.18 -3.99
N GLU A 40 9.68 9.05 -3.40
CA GLU A 40 10.03 7.73 -3.91
C GLU A 40 8.87 7.14 -4.71
N ARG A 41 9.18 6.62 -5.90
CA ARG A 41 8.26 5.80 -6.70
C ARG A 41 8.35 4.34 -6.25
N ILE A 42 7.22 3.79 -5.84
CA ILE A 42 7.08 2.43 -5.32
C ILE A 42 6.28 1.62 -6.34
N TYR A 43 6.80 0.43 -6.67
CA TYR A 43 6.16 -0.53 -7.55
C TYR A 43 5.66 -1.72 -6.72
N VAL A 44 4.35 -1.85 -6.62
CA VAL A 44 3.67 -2.95 -5.94
C VAL A 44 3.43 -4.08 -6.95
N PRO A 45 3.93 -5.30 -6.70
CA PRO A 45 3.76 -6.41 -7.62
C PRO A 45 2.32 -6.95 -7.57
N VAL A 46 1.89 -7.63 -8.64
CA VAL A 46 0.58 -8.30 -8.72
C VAL A 46 0.36 -9.38 -7.65
N ARG A 47 1.44 -9.93 -7.09
CA ARG A 47 1.42 -10.95 -6.03
C ARG A 47 1.38 -10.36 -4.61
N ALA A 48 1.13 -9.06 -4.48
CA ALA A 48 0.98 -8.45 -3.15
C ALA A 48 -0.27 -9.01 -2.44
N HIS A 49 -0.20 -9.05 -1.12
CA HIS A 49 -1.32 -9.42 -0.26
C HIS A 49 -1.98 -8.14 0.25
N TYR A 50 -3.31 -8.18 0.31
CA TYR A 50 -4.14 -7.05 0.74
C TYR A 50 -4.92 -7.45 1.99
N SER A 51 -4.88 -6.59 3.01
CA SER A 51 -5.63 -6.77 4.24
C SER A 51 -6.22 -5.44 4.70
N ILE A 52 -7.29 -5.52 5.49
CA ILE A 52 -7.83 -4.37 6.22
C ILE A 52 -7.61 -4.69 7.68
N GLU A 53 -6.87 -3.81 8.37
CA GLU A 53 -6.67 -3.87 9.81
C GLU A 53 -7.56 -2.84 10.50
N HIS A 54 -8.00 -3.14 11.71
CA HIS A 54 -8.73 -2.22 12.56
C HIS A 54 -8.18 -2.33 13.97
N GLU A 55 -7.73 -1.21 14.50
CA GLU A 55 -7.18 -1.08 15.84
C GLU A 55 -8.01 -0.09 16.66
N ARG A 56 -8.13 -0.37 17.96
CA ARG A 56 -8.83 0.48 18.91
C ARG A 56 -8.13 0.43 20.26
N ASP A 57 -7.86 1.59 20.83
CA ASP A 57 -7.27 1.73 22.15
C ASP A 57 -7.84 2.97 22.90
N GLU A 58 -7.18 3.38 23.99
CA GLU A 58 -7.58 4.56 24.76
C GLU A 58 -7.38 5.88 23.99
N SER A 59 -6.51 5.87 22.99
CA SER A 59 -6.10 7.04 22.22
C SER A 59 -6.90 7.22 20.93
N GLY A 60 -7.52 6.16 20.40
CA GLY A 60 -8.39 6.29 19.24
C GLY A 60 -8.83 4.99 18.57
N GLU A 61 -9.21 5.17 17.30
CA GLU A 61 -9.75 4.17 16.39
C GLU A 61 -9.01 4.33 15.07
N GLU A 62 -8.53 3.23 14.52
CA GLU A 62 -7.77 3.22 13.27
C GLU A 62 -8.27 2.13 12.34
N ILE A 63 -8.31 2.45 11.04
CA ILE A 63 -8.51 1.47 9.96
C ILE A 63 -7.41 1.67 8.94
N GLU A 64 -6.64 0.60 8.68
CA GLU A 64 -5.60 0.60 7.67
C GLU A 64 -5.94 -0.31 6.50
N PHE A 65 -5.79 0.21 5.29
CA PHE A 65 -5.74 -0.60 4.07
C PHE A 65 -4.29 -0.95 3.78
N GLN A 66 -3.93 -2.21 4.05
CA GLN A 66 -2.56 -2.66 3.99
C GLN A 66 -2.26 -3.41 2.68
N ILE A 67 -1.06 -3.17 2.16
CA ILE A 67 -0.54 -3.82 0.96
C ILE A 67 0.86 -4.35 1.30
N LYS A 68 1.03 -5.67 1.35
CA LYS A 68 2.27 -6.33 1.79
C LYS A 68 2.83 -7.23 0.68
N TRP A 69 4.14 -7.19 0.46
CA TRP A 69 4.83 -8.11 -0.46
C TRP A 69 6.25 -8.39 0.01
N SER A 70 6.78 -9.57 -0.32
CA SER A 70 8.16 -9.94 -0.07
C SER A 70 9.05 -9.62 -1.29
N HIS A 71 10.33 -9.38 -1.03
CA HIS A 71 11.34 -9.19 -2.07
C HIS A 71 11.90 -10.52 -2.60
N GLU A 72 11.68 -11.63 -1.90
CA GLU A 72 12.17 -12.95 -2.33
C GLU A 72 11.20 -13.59 -3.35
N PRO A 73 11.72 -14.28 -4.37
CA PRO A 73 10.90 -15.16 -5.18
C PRO A 73 10.36 -16.27 -4.26
N SER A 74 9.04 -16.44 -4.25
CA SER A 74 8.42 -17.63 -3.64
C SER A 74 8.99 -18.86 -4.33
N LEU A 75 9.64 -19.75 -3.57
CA LEU A 75 10.29 -20.98 -4.07
C LEU A 75 9.29 -22.09 -4.44
N ASP A 76 8.00 -21.81 -4.43
CA ASP A 76 6.98 -22.76 -4.86
C ASP A 76 6.85 -22.71 -6.39
N SER A 77 7.71 -23.49 -7.04
CA SER A 77 7.63 -23.95 -8.43
C SER A 77 7.25 -25.43 -8.47
#